data_AF-A0A7V4EI15-F1
#
_entry.id   AF-A0A7V4EI15-F1
#
_cell.length_a   1.000
_cell.length_b   1.000
_cell.length_c   1.000
_cell.angle_alpha   90.00
_cell.angle_beta   90.00
_cell.angle_gamma   90.00
#
_symmetry.space_group_name_H-M   'P 1'
#
loop_
_entity.id
_entity.type
_entity.pdbx_description
1 polymer ?
#
loop_
_entity_poly.entity_id
_entity_poly.type
_entity_poly.pdbx_seq_one_letter_code
_entity_poly.pdbx_strand_id
1 'polypeptide(L)'
;MSNDGCDIQPMERLSLDAAELMRAYPPRIRHRNKLAVFEIALPHGAEPGGRIEYSRWAPVPLPETVPVRRALDITVAKPGFYDYQPHLSPPGMEWHVNFADPDLFVAYGSGLFAQDEMMCAEHPVLGSVREAVLERFASALTEEDGQPTPVLVAGAERRCRIDTSPDLAAGRPEGLYGRRFAAADLETVRRATVPIVPPTITNVLAIAAPSYGHGRYTPEEIQQILLTAFTGFLVARLESERLAGETVPVAVHTGFWGCGAFGGNRLLMTILQILAAAMAGLDALVYFTADAAGGNDFRTAVQLLRERVALEDAVPLAEVMKAVEGLGLRWGTSDGN
;
A
#
# COMPACT_ATOMS: atom_id res chain seq x y z
N MET A 1 11.57 21.96 -24.29
CA MET A 1 12.86 21.23 -24.38
C MET A 1 12.87 20.33 -23.16
N SER A 2 12.10 19.24 -23.23
CA SER A 2 12.59 17.87 -23.43
C SER A 2 13.51 17.48 -22.27
N ASN A 3 12.89 16.96 -21.21
CA ASN A 3 13.61 16.26 -20.15
C ASN A 3 14.17 14.99 -20.81
N ASP A 4 15.47 14.99 -21.05
CA ASP A 4 16.20 13.90 -21.70
C ASP A 4 16.04 12.60 -20.87
N GLY A 5 15.13 11.74 -21.32
CA GLY A 5 15.34 10.31 -21.50
C GLY A 5 16.13 9.54 -20.43
N CYS A 6 15.87 9.74 -19.14
CA CYS A 6 16.13 8.68 -18.18
C CYS A 6 15.03 7.64 -18.39
N ASP A 7 15.36 6.54 -19.09
CA ASP A 7 14.45 5.40 -19.24
C ASP A 7 14.19 4.82 -17.85
N ILE A 8 13.07 5.22 -17.23
CA ILE A 8 12.68 4.76 -15.90
C ILE A 8 12.33 3.28 -16.04
N GLN A 9 13.25 2.41 -15.62
CA GLN A 9 13.14 0.96 -15.67
C GLN A 9 13.26 0.38 -14.26
N PRO A 10 12.63 -0.79 -13.99
CA PRO A 10 12.77 -1.43 -12.69
C PRO A 10 14.18 -1.99 -12.51
N MET A 11 14.63 -2.02 -11.26
CA MET A 11 15.87 -2.68 -10.83
C MET A 11 15.75 -4.20 -10.93
N GLU A 12 14.56 -4.71 -10.63
CA GLU A 12 14.25 -6.14 -10.62
C GLU A 12 12.90 -6.38 -11.28
N ARG A 13 12.78 -7.50 -12.01
CA ARG A 13 11.53 -7.89 -12.65
C ARG A 13 11.38 -9.40 -12.68
N LEU A 14 10.18 -9.89 -12.38
CA LEU A 14 9.79 -11.29 -12.55
C LEU A 14 8.39 -11.36 -13.15
N SER A 15 8.17 -12.38 -13.98
CA SER A 15 6.91 -12.61 -14.66
C SER A 15 6.70 -14.12 -14.74
N LEU A 16 5.80 -14.64 -13.92
CA LEU A 16 5.64 -16.08 -13.68
C LEU A 16 4.15 -16.44 -13.63
N ASP A 17 3.81 -17.66 -14.08
CA ASP A 17 2.50 -18.22 -13.81
C ASP A 17 2.32 -18.40 -12.29
N ALA A 18 1.13 -18.06 -11.78
CA ALA A 18 0.89 -18.05 -10.34
C ALA A 18 0.97 -19.45 -9.72
N ALA A 19 0.47 -20.48 -10.42
CA ALA A 19 0.50 -21.85 -9.93
C ALA A 19 1.93 -22.40 -9.93
N GLU A 20 2.68 -22.13 -11.00
CA GLU A 20 4.10 -22.47 -11.09
C GLU A 20 4.92 -21.78 -9.99
N LEU A 21 4.68 -20.48 -9.76
CA LEU A 21 5.32 -19.72 -8.70
C LEU A 21 5.07 -20.36 -7.33
N MET A 22 3.82 -20.69 -7.00
CA MET A 22 3.49 -21.32 -5.71
C MET A 22 4.06 -22.73 -5.55
N ARG A 23 4.18 -23.52 -6.63
CA ARG A 23 4.81 -24.84 -6.59
C ARG A 23 6.32 -24.78 -6.41
N ALA A 24 6.98 -23.87 -7.13
CA ALA A 24 8.43 -23.72 -7.07
C ALA A 24 8.89 -23.04 -5.77
N TYR A 25 8.09 -22.09 -5.27
CA TYR A 25 8.42 -21.27 -4.10
C TYR A 25 7.25 -21.27 -3.11
N PRO A 26 6.94 -22.40 -2.46
CA PRO A 26 5.79 -22.51 -1.56
C PRO A 26 5.92 -21.55 -0.37
N PRO A 27 4.82 -20.89 0.04
CA PRO A 27 4.86 -19.91 1.13
C PRO A 27 5.14 -20.62 2.46
N ARG A 28 6.06 -20.05 3.24
CA ARG A 28 6.57 -20.57 4.52
C ARG A 28 5.74 -20.04 5.69
N ILE A 29 4.54 -20.56 5.84
CA ILE A 29 3.61 -20.17 6.92
C ILE A 29 3.93 -20.93 8.20
N ARG A 30 4.27 -20.22 9.28
CA ARG A 30 4.68 -20.80 10.57
C ARG A 30 3.61 -20.70 11.64
N HIS A 31 2.80 -19.64 11.62
CA HIS A 31 1.80 -19.40 12.65
C HIS A 31 0.50 -20.18 12.38
N ARG A 32 -0.01 -20.87 13.41
CA ARG A 32 -1.23 -21.71 13.31
C ARG A 32 -2.45 -20.98 12.74
N ASN A 33 -2.65 -19.71 13.12
CA ASN A 33 -3.81 -18.93 12.66
C ASN A 33 -3.66 -18.50 11.19
N LYS A 34 -2.43 -18.20 10.73
CA LYS A 34 -2.17 -17.94 9.31
C LYS A 34 -2.36 -19.18 8.47
N LEU A 35 -1.95 -20.35 8.98
CA LEU A 35 -2.15 -21.62 8.29
C LEU A 35 -3.65 -21.92 8.09
N ALA A 36 -4.49 -21.68 9.11
CA ALA A 36 -5.93 -21.83 8.97
C ALA A 36 -6.55 -20.89 7.92
N VAL A 37 -6.07 -19.64 7.83
CA VAL A 37 -6.51 -18.70 6.77
C VAL A 37 -6.09 -19.21 5.40
N PHE A 38 -4.84 -19.66 5.26
CA PHE A 38 -4.30 -20.19 4.01
C PHE A 38 -5.06 -21.42 3.51
N GLU A 39 -5.41 -22.35 4.40
CA GLU A 39 -6.22 -23.53 4.07
C GLU A 39 -7.62 -23.15 3.57
N ILE A 40 -8.22 -22.09 4.12
CA ILE A 40 -9.53 -21.57 3.67
C ILE A 40 -9.39 -20.87 2.31
N ALA A 41 -8.30 -20.13 2.10
CA ALA A 41 -8.04 -19.42 0.86
C ALA A 41 -7.70 -20.38 -0.30
N LEU A 42 -7.06 -21.51 -0.03
CA LEU A 42 -6.66 -22.53 -1.01
C LEU A 42 -7.21 -23.92 -0.64
N PRO A 43 -8.54 -24.13 -0.69
CA PRO A 43 -9.13 -25.39 -0.28
C PRO A 43 -8.68 -26.52 -1.21
N HIS A 44 -8.36 -27.68 -0.64
CA HIS A 44 -8.05 -28.93 -1.36
C HIS A 44 -6.92 -28.82 -2.40
N GLY A 45 -5.95 -27.93 -2.18
CA GLY A 45 -4.83 -27.76 -3.11
C GLY A 45 -5.22 -27.01 -4.40
N ALA A 46 -6.29 -26.22 -4.36
CA ALA A 46 -6.62 -25.30 -5.45
C ALA A 46 -5.41 -24.42 -5.77
N GLU A 47 -5.03 -24.37 -7.04
CA GLU A 47 -3.91 -23.54 -7.50
C GLU A 47 -4.40 -22.12 -7.85
N PRO A 48 -3.60 -21.07 -7.58
CA PRO A 48 -3.87 -19.72 -8.10
C PRO A 48 -3.86 -19.69 -9.62
N GLY A 49 -4.76 -18.92 -10.21
CA GLY A 49 -4.78 -18.68 -11.65
C GLY A 49 -3.98 -17.44 -12.03
N GLY A 50 -3.74 -17.30 -13.34
CA GLY A 50 -3.20 -16.09 -13.93
C GLY A 50 -1.69 -15.93 -13.79
N ARG A 51 -1.22 -14.72 -14.09
CA ARG A 51 0.19 -14.37 -14.16
C ARG A 51 0.51 -13.33 -13.10
N ILE A 52 1.61 -13.52 -12.40
CA ILE A 52 2.15 -12.56 -11.43
C ILE A 52 3.25 -11.76 -12.10
N GLU A 53 3.09 -10.44 -12.05
CA GLU A 53 4.05 -9.47 -12.57
C GLU A 53 4.65 -8.71 -11.39
N TYR A 54 5.91 -9.02 -11.07
CA TYR A 54 6.68 -8.38 -10.02
C TYR A 54 7.65 -7.36 -10.60
N SER A 55 7.78 -6.21 -9.95
CA SER A 55 8.87 -5.28 -10.20
C SER A 55 9.28 -4.49 -8.96
N ARG A 56 10.56 -4.13 -8.87
CA ARG A 56 11.13 -3.25 -7.84
C ARG A 56 11.83 -2.08 -8.50
N TRP A 57 11.67 -0.88 -7.96
CA TRP A 57 12.06 0.36 -8.65
C TRP A 57 12.99 1.22 -7.80
N ALA A 58 13.92 1.91 -8.46
CA ALA A 58 14.75 2.93 -7.83
C ALA A 58 13.95 4.22 -7.56
N PRO A 59 14.37 5.08 -6.61
CA PRO A 59 13.76 6.38 -6.41
C PRO A 59 13.81 7.23 -7.69
N VAL A 60 12.70 7.89 -8.01
CA VAL A 60 12.63 8.83 -9.14
C VAL A 60 12.64 10.25 -8.61
N PRO A 61 13.47 11.17 -9.15
CA PRO A 61 13.50 12.56 -8.71
C PRO A 61 12.12 13.21 -8.74
N LEU A 62 11.79 13.96 -7.67
CA LEU A 62 10.56 14.73 -7.60
C LEU A 62 10.50 15.78 -8.73
N PRO A 63 9.32 16.05 -9.31
CA PRO A 63 9.17 17.11 -10.30
C PRO A 63 9.37 18.50 -9.67
N GLU A 64 9.78 19.47 -10.48
CA GLU A 64 10.03 20.84 -10.00
C GLU A 64 8.75 21.58 -9.58
N THR A 65 7.59 21.12 -10.05
CA THR A 65 6.28 21.74 -9.79
C THR A 65 5.23 20.72 -9.39
N VAL A 66 4.27 21.16 -8.58
CA VAL A 66 3.17 20.35 -8.06
C VAL A 66 1.82 20.90 -8.56
N PRO A 67 0.97 20.07 -9.18
CA PRO A 67 -0.37 20.46 -9.62
C PRO A 67 -1.38 20.36 -8.46
N VAL A 68 -1.32 21.33 -7.53
CA VAL A 68 -2.05 21.28 -6.24
C VAL A 68 -3.57 21.29 -6.44
N ARG A 69 -4.08 22.04 -7.43
CA ARG A 69 -5.52 22.02 -7.77
C ARG A 69 -5.95 20.61 -8.19
N ARG A 70 -5.26 20.03 -9.17
CA ARG A 70 -5.51 18.65 -9.63
C ARG A 70 -5.42 17.65 -8.47
N ALA A 71 -4.46 17.81 -7.57
CA ALA A 71 -4.29 16.93 -6.41
C ALA A 71 -5.57 16.78 -5.59
N LEU A 72 -6.26 17.90 -5.35
CA LEU A 72 -7.53 17.92 -4.65
C LEU A 72 -8.67 17.34 -5.50
N ASP A 73 -8.70 17.63 -6.80
CA ASP A 73 -9.76 17.20 -7.71
C ASP A 73 -9.80 15.67 -7.93
N ILE A 74 -8.63 15.02 -7.94
CA ILE A 74 -8.52 13.55 -8.16
C ILE A 74 -8.63 12.74 -6.86
N THR A 75 -8.67 13.38 -5.69
CA THR A 75 -8.70 12.67 -4.41
C THR A 75 -10.13 12.38 -3.96
N VAL A 76 -10.43 11.11 -3.72
CA VAL A 76 -11.75 10.64 -3.30
C VAL A 76 -11.65 9.98 -1.93
N ALA A 77 -12.30 10.55 -0.92
CA ALA A 77 -12.40 9.91 0.39
C ALA A 77 -13.48 8.82 0.41
N LYS A 78 -13.12 7.64 0.93
CA LYS A 78 -14.05 6.55 1.22
C LYS A 78 -14.03 6.22 2.72
N PRO A 79 -15.19 6.06 3.38
CA PRO A 79 -15.22 5.55 4.75
C PRO A 79 -14.82 4.07 4.80
N GLY A 80 -14.39 3.59 5.96
CA GLY A 80 -14.04 2.18 6.16
C GLY A 80 -12.63 1.83 5.71
N PHE A 81 -12.37 0.53 5.64
CA PHE A 81 -11.13 -0.07 5.14
C PHE A 81 -11.31 -0.50 3.67
N TYR A 82 -10.25 -1.01 3.04
CA TYR A 82 -10.31 -1.48 1.65
C TYR A 82 -11.50 -2.41 1.40
N ASP A 83 -12.38 -1.95 0.51
CA ASP A 83 -13.53 -2.72 0.02
C ASP A 83 -13.18 -3.56 -1.22
N TYR A 84 -12.00 -3.30 -1.81
CA TYR A 84 -11.51 -3.86 -3.08
C TYR A 84 -12.52 -3.71 -4.22
N GLN A 85 -13.44 -2.74 -4.11
CA GLN A 85 -14.39 -2.43 -5.17
C GLN A 85 -13.72 -1.50 -6.16
N PRO A 86 -13.84 -1.78 -7.48
CA PRO A 86 -13.27 -0.92 -8.50
C PRO A 86 -13.85 0.49 -8.39
N HIS A 87 -13.01 1.48 -8.58
CA HIS A 87 -13.38 2.89 -8.67
C HIS A 87 -13.47 3.37 -10.13
N LEU A 88 -12.58 2.89 -10.98
CA LEU A 88 -12.49 3.16 -12.41
C LEU A 88 -13.30 2.13 -13.20
N SER A 89 -13.78 2.55 -14.37
CA SER A 89 -14.31 1.62 -15.36
C SER A 89 -13.17 1.03 -16.20
N PRO A 90 -13.31 -0.22 -16.70
CA PRO A 90 -12.37 -0.76 -17.68
C PRO A 90 -12.20 0.19 -18.88
N PRO A 91 -10.98 0.35 -19.43
CA PRO A 91 -9.77 -0.44 -19.15
C PRO A 91 -8.90 0.09 -17.98
N GLY A 92 -9.44 0.87 -17.05
CA GLY A 92 -8.69 1.44 -15.93
C GLY A 92 -8.02 0.38 -15.04
N MET A 93 -6.82 0.69 -14.56
CA MET A 93 -6.02 -0.17 -13.67
C MET A 93 -5.92 0.44 -12.28
N GLU A 94 -5.99 -0.43 -11.26
CA GLU A 94 -6.03 0.00 -9.87
C GLU A 94 -5.00 -0.73 -9.04
N TRP A 95 -4.32 0.02 -8.17
CA TRP A 95 -3.28 -0.46 -7.27
C TRP A 95 -3.68 -0.21 -5.83
N HIS A 96 -3.45 -1.19 -4.96
CA HIS A 96 -3.73 -1.10 -3.53
C HIS A 96 -2.42 -0.98 -2.77
N VAL A 97 -2.28 0.12 -2.01
CA VAL A 97 -1.07 0.34 -1.24
C VAL A 97 -1.01 -0.68 -0.11
N ASN A 98 0.05 -1.47 -0.09
CA ASN A 98 0.51 -2.26 1.04
C ASN A 98 1.41 -1.36 1.90
N PHE A 99 1.07 -1.24 3.19
CA PHE A 99 1.80 -0.43 4.17
C PHE A 99 3.00 -1.23 4.66
N ALA A 100 3.96 -1.40 3.76
CA ALA A 100 5.03 -2.37 3.89
C ALA A 100 6.02 -2.04 5.00
N ASP A 101 6.64 -3.08 5.52
CA ASP A 101 7.94 -3.00 6.17
C ASP A 101 9.05 -2.81 5.12
N PRO A 102 10.21 -2.19 5.48
CA PRO A 102 11.40 -2.19 4.63
C PRO A 102 11.79 -3.56 4.08
N ASP A 103 11.52 -4.64 4.80
CA ASP A 103 11.62 -6.02 4.33
C ASP A 103 10.24 -6.51 3.83
N LEU A 104 10.09 -6.60 2.50
CA LEU A 104 8.82 -6.84 1.80
C LEU A 104 8.10 -8.08 2.31
N PHE A 105 6.90 -7.92 2.88
CA PHE A 105 6.09 -9.02 3.41
C PHE A 105 6.78 -9.82 4.52
N VAL A 106 7.77 -9.27 5.23
CA VAL A 106 8.64 -9.99 6.19
C VAL A 106 7.91 -10.89 7.16
N ALA A 107 6.73 -10.46 7.63
CA ALA A 107 5.97 -11.11 8.67
C ALA A 107 4.79 -11.95 8.16
N TYR A 108 4.65 -12.19 6.84
CA TYR A 108 3.49 -12.85 6.23
C TYR A 108 3.14 -14.21 6.87
N GLY A 109 4.16 -15.01 7.22
CA GLY A 109 4.01 -16.33 7.83
C GLY A 109 3.95 -16.33 9.36
N SER A 110 4.02 -15.16 10.00
CA SER A 110 4.08 -14.98 11.46
C SER A 110 2.69 -14.77 12.09
N GLY A 111 2.64 -14.52 13.41
CA GLY A 111 1.40 -14.14 14.10
C GLY A 111 0.98 -12.68 13.93
N LEU A 112 1.86 -11.81 13.37
CA LEU A 112 1.53 -10.41 13.13
C LEU A 112 0.39 -10.29 12.10
N PHE A 113 -0.44 -9.28 12.31
CA PHE A 113 -1.70 -9.12 11.58
C PHE A 113 -2.11 -7.65 11.49
N ALA A 114 -1.17 -6.82 11.06
CA ALA A 114 -1.44 -5.47 10.59
C ALA A 114 -1.83 -5.50 9.10
N GLN A 115 -1.92 -4.33 8.47
CA GLN A 115 -2.39 -4.19 7.09
C GLN A 115 -1.55 -5.01 6.09
N ASP A 116 -0.22 -5.02 6.25
CA ASP A 116 0.68 -5.78 5.37
C ASP A 116 0.39 -7.29 5.47
N GLU A 117 0.47 -7.86 6.67
CA GLU A 117 0.31 -9.30 6.81
C GLU A 117 -1.13 -9.76 6.53
N MET A 118 -2.13 -8.89 6.74
CA MET A 118 -3.51 -9.17 6.35
C MET A 118 -3.64 -9.25 4.82
N MET A 119 -3.03 -8.32 4.08
CA MET A 119 -3.03 -8.36 2.62
C MET A 119 -2.36 -9.66 2.11
N CYS A 120 -1.22 -10.06 2.69
CA CYS A 120 -0.59 -11.33 2.35
C CYS A 120 -1.46 -12.55 2.68
N ALA A 121 -2.23 -12.51 3.77
CA ALA A 121 -3.12 -13.60 4.16
C ALA A 121 -4.33 -13.73 3.21
N GLU A 122 -4.84 -12.60 2.71
CA GLU A 122 -5.94 -12.56 1.74
C GLU A 122 -5.51 -12.95 0.32
N HIS A 123 -4.21 -12.79 0.00
CA HIS A 123 -3.61 -13.07 -1.30
C HIS A 123 -2.45 -14.09 -1.15
N PRO A 124 -2.75 -15.40 -1.04
CA PRO A 124 -1.77 -16.43 -0.70
C PRO A 124 -0.49 -16.44 -1.55
N VAL A 125 -0.59 -16.04 -2.82
CA VAL A 125 0.53 -15.99 -3.76
C VAL A 125 1.62 -14.99 -3.36
N LEU A 126 1.29 -13.95 -2.58
CA LEU A 126 2.28 -12.94 -2.15
C LEU A 126 3.38 -13.52 -1.27
N GLY A 127 3.07 -14.55 -0.45
CA GLY A 127 4.09 -15.28 0.30
C GLY A 127 5.09 -15.97 -0.63
N SER A 128 4.62 -16.55 -1.73
CA SER A 128 5.49 -17.15 -2.75
C SER A 128 6.29 -16.12 -3.55
N VAL A 129 5.72 -14.94 -3.80
CA VAL A 129 6.47 -13.81 -4.40
C VAL A 129 7.69 -13.48 -3.55
N ARG A 130 7.52 -13.33 -2.22
CA ARG A 130 8.65 -13.07 -1.31
C ARG A 130 9.72 -14.16 -1.42
N GLU A 131 9.34 -15.43 -1.32
CA GLU A 131 10.32 -16.53 -1.37
C GLU A 131 11.07 -16.58 -2.72
N ALA A 132 10.38 -16.33 -3.84
CA ALA A 132 10.99 -16.29 -5.16
C ALA A 132 11.96 -15.11 -5.32
N VAL A 133 11.59 -13.94 -4.82
CA VAL A 133 12.43 -12.72 -4.85
C VAL A 133 13.67 -12.92 -3.99
N LEU A 134 13.53 -13.44 -2.77
CA LEU A 134 14.67 -13.76 -1.89
C LEU A 134 15.63 -14.76 -2.54
N GLU A 135 15.12 -15.79 -3.24
CA GLU A 135 15.99 -16.76 -3.91
C GLU A 135 16.68 -16.17 -5.15
N ARG A 136 15.98 -15.33 -5.93
CA ARG A 136 16.50 -14.82 -7.22
C ARG A 136 17.37 -13.58 -7.08
N PHE A 137 17.09 -12.72 -6.13
CA PHE A 137 17.73 -11.41 -5.96
C PHE A 137 18.45 -11.24 -4.62
N ALA A 138 18.45 -12.29 -3.77
CA ALA A 138 19.07 -12.32 -2.44
C ALA A 138 18.47 -11.40 -1.37
N SER A 139 17.65 -10.41 -1.75
CA SER A 139 16.90 -9.54 -0.86
C SER A 139 15.51 -9.24 -1.42
N ALA A 140 14.59 -8.81 -0.55
CA ALA A 140 13.23 -8.43 -0.91
C ALA A 140 12.89 -7.13 -0.17
N LEU A 141 13.38 -6.00 -0.67
CA LEU A 141 13.33 -4.73 0.05
C LEU A 141 12.35 -3.74 -0.58
N THR A 142 11.66 -2.98 0.26
CA THR A 142 10.88 -1.79 -0.15
C THR A 142 11.60 -0.49 0.21
N GLU A 143 12.70 -0.57 0.95
CA GLU A 143 13.64 0.51 1.25
C GLU A 143 15.06 -0.07 1.29
N GLU A 144 16.02 0.60 0.66
CA GLU A 144 17.44 0.20 0.64
C GLU A 144 18.31 1.44 0.81
N ASP A 145 19.26 1.38 1.75
CA ASP A 145 20.15 2.49 2.08
C ASP A 145 19.42 3.82 2.37
N GLY A 146 18.25 3.75 3.02
CA GLY A 146 17.40 4.90 3.34
C GLY A 146 16.69 5.51 2.13
N GLN A 147 16.77 4.87 0.96
CA GLN A 147 16.05 5.28 -0.24
C GLN A 147 14.84 4.36 -0.48
N PRO A 148 13.70 4.90 -0.91
CA PRO A 148 12.55 4.07 -1.23
C PRO A 148 12.84 3.21 -2.46
N THR A 149 12.51 1.92 -2.36
CA THR A 149 12.55 1.01 -3.50
C THR A 149 11.17 0.34 -3.70
N PRO A 150 10.15 1.09 -4.18
CA PRO A 150 8.79 0.59 -4.27
C PRO A 150 8.69 -0.73 -5.03
N VAL A 151 7.84 -1.61 -4.53
CA VAL A 151 7.59 -2.92 -5.13
C VAL A 151 6.16 -3.00 -5.64
N LEU A 152 5.98 -3.57 -6.83
CA LEU A 152 4.69 -3.80 -7.46
C LEU A 152 4.50 -5.28 -7.70
N VAL A 153 3.31 -5.78 -7.38
CA VAL A 153 2.86 -7.14 -7.67
C VAL A 153 1.49 -7.07 -8.34
N ALA A 154 1.44 -7.24 -9.65
CA ALA A 154 0.18 -7.25 -10.40
C ALA A 154 -0.36 -8.69 -10.55
N GLY A 155 -1.69 -8.81 -10.66
CA GLY A 155 -2.35 -10.09 -10.96
C GLY A 155 -2.55 -11.02 -9.77
N ALA A 156 -2.38 -10.55 -8.52
CA ALA A 156 -2.54 -11.40 -7.35
C ALA A 156 -4.01 -11.72 -7.08
N GLU A 157 -4.36 -13.00 -6.99
CA GLU A 157 -5.70 -13.41 -6.59
C GLU A 157 -5.93 -13.19 -5.10
N ARG A 158 -6.97 -12.42 -4.78
CA ARG A 158 -7.58 -12.34 -3.46
C ARG A 158 -8.55 -13.49 -3.30
N ARG A 159 -8.27 -14.36 -2.34
CA ARG A 159 -8.98 -15.64 -2.19
C ARG A 159 -9.78 -15.78 -0.91
N CYS A 160 -9.57 -14.90 0.06
CA CYS A 160 -10.42 -14.83 1.24
C CYS A 160 -10.52 -13.39 1.75
N ARG A 161 -11.45 -13.18 2.66
CA ARG A 161 -11.58 -11.97 3.48
C ARG A 161 -11.56 -12.37 4.94
N ILE A 162 -10.85 -11.62 5.77
CA ILE A 162 -10.83 -11.80 7.22
C ILE A 162 -11.57 -10.62 7.87
N ASP A 163 -12.64 -10.89 8.61
CA ASP A 163 -13.32 -9.86 9.41
C ASP A 163 -12.58 -9.64 10.73
N THR A 164 -11.84 -8.54 10.81
CA THR A 164 -11.07 -8.16 12.00
C THR A 164 -11.86 -7.32 13.00
N SER A 165 -13.12 -7.01 12.72
CA SER A 165 -13.93 -6.13 13.56
C SER A 165 -14.18 -6.73 14.95
N PRO A 166 -14.52 -5.93 15.98
CA PRO A 166 -15.05 -6.45 17.23
C PRO A 166 -16.40 -7.18 17.08
N ASP A 167 -16.54 -8.37 17.66
CA ASP A 167 -17.81 -9.11 17.78
C ASP A 167 -17.76 -10.07 18.98
N LEU A 168 -18.55 -9.74 20.00
CA LEU A 168 -18.66 -10.53 21.23
C LEU A 168 -19.28 -11.91 20.98
N ALA A 169 -20.30 -12.00 20.11
CA ALA A 169 -21.01 -13.25 19.85
C ALA A 169 -20.15 -14.24 19.05
N ALA A 170 -19.25 -13.73 18.21
CA ALA A 170 -18.30 -14.54 17.44
C ALA A 170 -17.01 -14.91 18.19
N GLY A 171 -16.86 -14.52 19.47
CA GLY A 171 -15.67 -14.82 20.28
C GLY A 171 -14.48 -13.88 20.08
N ARG A 172 -14.69 -12.72 19.43
CA ARG A 172 -13.67 -11.69 19.16
C ARG A 172 -14.11 -10.30 19.67
N PRO A 173 -14.40 -10.13 20.97
CA PRO A 173 -15.01 -8.91 21.50
C PRO A 173 -14.20 -7.62 21.28
N GLU A 174 -12.90 -7.73 21.06
CA GLU A 174 -12.01 -6.60 20.73
C GLU A 174 -11.46 -6.66 19.30
N GLY A 175 -11.98 -7.58 18.49
CA GLY A 175 -11.55 -7.83 17.12
C GLY A 175 -10.29 -8.69 17.02
N LEU A 176 -9.75 -8.75 15.80
CA LEU A 176 -8.60 -9.60 15.46
C LEU A 176 -7.40 -8.82 14.92
N TYR A 177 -7.42 -7.48 14.91
CA TYR A 177 -6.27 -6.73 14.38
C TYR A 177 -5.03 -6.83 15.28
N GLY A 178 -3.83 -6.88 14.67
CA GLY A 178 -2.54 -6.92 15.38
C GLY A 178 -2.37 -8.18 16.23
N ARG A 179 -1.82 -8.02 17.44
CA ARG A 179 -1.56 -9.13 18.38
C ARG A 179 -2.79 -9.95 18.76
N ARG A 180 -4.00 -9.40 18.59
CA ARG A 180 -5.25 -10.12 18.86
C ARG A 180 -5.44 -11.30 17.92
N PHE A 181 -5.04 -11.18 16.65
CA PHE A 181 -5.02 -12.31 15.73
C PHE A 181 -4.13 -13.43 16.24
N ALA A 182 -2.93 -13.10 16.72
CA ALA A 182 -1.97 -14.10 17.23
C ALA A 182 -2.54 -14.85 18.44
N ALA A 183 -3.18 -14.11 19.35
CA ALA A 183 -3.73 -14.64 20.59
C ALA A 183 -5.04 -15.43 20.40
N ALA A 184 -5.81 -15.15 19.35
CA ALA A 184 -7.09 -15.78 19.11
C ALA A 184 -6.99 -17.31 18.97
N ASP A 185 -8.04 -18.00 19.40
CA ASP A 185 -8.20 -19.42 19.13
C ASP A 185 -8.47 -19.66 17.63
N LEU A 186 -8.20 -20.89 17.19
CA LEU A 186 -8.27 -21.25 15.78
C LEU A 186 -9.70 -21.17 15.23
N GLU A 187 -10.70 -21.50 16.05
CA GLU A 187 -12.10 -21.54 15.62
C GLU A 187 -12.62 -20.13 15.36
N THR A 188 -12.27 -19.18 16.23
CA THR A 188 -12.56 -17.76 16.07
C THR A 188 -11.97 -17.21 14.77
N VAL A 189 -10.71 -17.55 14.46
CA VAL A 189 -10.07 -17.13 13.19
C VAL A 189 -10.76 -17.78 11.98
N ARG A 190 -11.11 -19.06 12.05
CA ARG A 190 -11.82 -19.75 10.96
C ARG A 190 -13.20 -19.13 10.72
N ARG A 191 -13.97 -18.83 11.77
CA ARG A 191 -15.29 -18.17 11.65
C ARG A 191 -15.19 -16.76 11.07
N ALA A 192 -14.10 -16.05 11.34
CA ALA A 192 -13.85 -14.72 10.80
C ALA A 192 -13.35 -14.73 9.33
N THR A 193 -12.96 -15.89 8.80
CA THR A 193 -12.37 -16.00 7.45
C THR A 193 -13.39 -16.56 6.47
N VAL A 194 -13.68 -15.80 5.41
CA VAL A 194 -14.65 -16.18 4.38
C VAL A 194 -13.93 -16.33 3.04
N PRO A 195 -14.03 -17.48 2.36
CA PRO A 195 -13.46 -17.65 1.02
C PRO A 195 -14.18 -16.77 0.00
N ILE A 196 -13.44 -16.31 -1.00
CA ILE A 196 -13.96 -15.50 -2.11
C ILE A 196 -14.04 -16.40 -3.35
N VAL A 197 -15.26 -16.65 -3.82
CA VAL A 197 -15.53 -17.55 -4.94
C VAL A 197 -16.49 -16.87 -5.92
N PRO A 198 -16.10 -16.64 -7.19
CA PRO A 198 -14.73 -16.81 -7.72
C PRO A 198 -13.73 -15.82 -7.08
N PRO A 199 -12.42 -16.12 -7.05
CA PRO A 199 -11.39 -15.18 -6.61
C PRO A 199 -11.45 -13.87 -7.40
N THR A 200 -11.05 -12.77 -6.76
CA THR A 200 -10.88 -11.46 -7.42
C THR A 200 -9.40 -11.17 -7.63
N ILE A 201 -9.04 -10.31 -8.59
CA ILE A 201 -7.66 -9.91 -8.84
C ILE A 201 -7.36 -8.57 -8.17
N THR A 202 -6.16 -8.43 -7.62
CA THR A 202 -5.66 -7.21 -6.99
C THR A 202 -4.22 -6.96 -7.46
N ASN A 203 -3.93 -5.70 -7.79
CA ASN A 203 -2.55 -5.24 -7.98
C ASN A 203 -2.11 -4.53 -6.70
N VAL A 204 -0.93 -4.87 -6.21
CA VAL A 204 -0.38 -4.41 -4.93
C VAL A 204 0.80 -3.49 -5.19
N LEU A 205 0.81 -2.34 -4.52
CA LEU A 205 1.93 -1.41 -4.46
C LEU A 205 2.47 -1.38 -3.03
N ALA A 206 3.64 -1.95 -2.79
CA ALA A 206 4.28 -1.97 -1.48
C ALA A 206 5.30 -0.83 -1.35
N ILE A 207 5.08 0.03 -0.34
CA ILE A 207 5.96 1.15 0.01
C ILE A 207 6.12 1.25 1.53
N ALA A 208 7.36 1.42 2.00
CA ALA A 208 7.66 1.58 3.42
C ALA A 208 7.58 3.05 3.85
N ALA A 209 6.79 3.32 4.89
CA ALA A 209 6.79 4.61 5.56
C ALA A 209 7.98 4.70 6.52
N PRO A 210 8.51 5.91 6.80
CA PRO A 210 9.45 6.08 7.89
C PRO A 210 8.79 5.69 9.22
N SER A 211 9.59 5.18 10.15
CA SER A 211 9.11 4.63 11.42
C SER A 211 9.85 5.20 12.61
N TYR A 212 9.18 5.19 13.77
CA TYR A 212 9.76 5.49 15.08
C TYR A 212 10.40 6.88 15.23
N GLY A 213 9.98 7.84 14.40
CA GLY A 213 10.38 9.23 14.56
C GLY A 213 9.73 9.90 15.78
N HIS A 214 10.20 11.10 16.08
CA HIS A 214 9.80 11.85 17.28
C HIS A 214 9.88 13.35 17.04
N GLY A 215 9.08 14.12 17.79
CA GLY A 215 9.11 15.57 17.70
C GLY A 215 8.47 16.12 16.42
N ARG A 216 8.97 17.27 15.94
CA ARG A 216 8.51 17.90 14.70
C ARG A 216 9.16 17.19 13.51
N TYR A 217 8.41 17.04 12.42
CA TYR A 217 9.00 16.56 11.17
C TYR A 217 10.02 17.58 10.64
N THR A 218 11.15 17.07 10.22
CA THR A 218 12.23 17.79 9.54
C THR A 218 11.91 17.94 8.04
N PRO A 219 12.50 18.93 7.35
CA PRO A 219 12.38 19.04 5.89
C PRO A 219 12.76 17.75 5.16
N GLU A 220 13.81 17.07 5.62
CA GLU A 220 14.32 15.83 5.04
C GLU A 220 13.32 14.69 5.17
N GLU A 221 12.69 14.52 6.35
CA GLU A 221 11.64 13.51 6.55
C GLU A 221 10.42 13.78 5.65
N ILE A 222 9.98 15.04 5.54
CA ILE A 222 8.84 15.43 4.68
C ILE A 222 9.19 15.10 3.22
N GLN A 223 10.40 15.43 2.78
CA GLN A 223 10.86 15.16 1.42
C GLN A 223 10.95 13.66 1.15
N GLN A 224 11.47 12.88 2.09
CA GLN A 224 11.58 11.42 1.95
C GLN A 224 10.20 10.78 1.84
N ILE A 225 9.24 11.16 2.69
CA ILE A 225 7.85 10.64 2.62
C ILE A 225 7.23 10.97 1.26
N LEU A 226 7.40 12.21 0.80
CA LEU A 226 6.88 12.65 -0.49
C LEU A 226 7.52 11.88 -1.65
N LEU A 227 8.84 11.70 -1.63
CA LEU A 227 9.61 10.94 -2.61
C LEU A 227 9.15 9.48 -2.69
N THR A 228 8.94 8.84 -1.55
CA THR A 228 8.47 7.44 -1.48
C THR A 228 7.09 7.29 -2.12
N ALA A 229 6.13 8.12 -1.71
CA ALA A 229 4.77 8.07 -2.25
C ALA A 229 4.75 8.42 -3.74
N PHE A 230 5.47 9.47 -4.15
CA PHE A 230 5.57 9.87 -5.55
C PHE A 230 6.17 8.77 -6.41
N THR A 231 7.32 8.22 -6.01
CA THR A 231 7.98 7.15 -6.76
C THR A 231 7.03 5.98 -6.93
N GLY A 232 6.42 5.49 -5.84
CA GLY A 232 5.48 4.37 -5.88
C GLY A 232 4.28 4.60 -6.81
N PHE A 233 3.67 5.78 -6.74
CA PHE A 233 2.52 6.13 -7.57
C PHE A 233 2.90 6.31 -9.04
N LEU A 234 4.07 6.89 -9.31
CA LEU A 234 4.57 7.05 -10.67
C LEU A 234 4.82 5.69 -11.32
N VAL A 235 5.51 4.78 -10.63
CA VAL A 235 5.81 3.46 -11.19
C VAL A 235 4.56 2.59 -11.31
N ALA A 236 3.54 2.81 -10.47
CA ALA A 236 2.22 2.20 -10.65
C ALA A 236 1.52 2.67 -11.94
N ARG A 237 1.68 3.94 -12.31
CA ARG A 237 1.20 4.44 -13.61
C ARG A 237 1.98 3.80 -14.76
N LEU A 238 3.31 3.85 -14.72
CA LEU A 238 4.17 3.30 -15.77
C LEU A 238 3.95 1.79 -15.97
N GLU A 239 3.82 1.04 -14.87
CA GLU A 239 3.59 -0.40 -14.93
C GLU A 239 2.19 -0.73 -15.46
N SER A 240 1.18 0.09 -15.16
CA SER A 240 -0.15 -0.03 -15.77
C SER A 240 -0.09 0.13 -17.29
N GLU A 241 0.60 1.17 -17.78
CA GLU A 241 0.76 1.42 -19.22
C GLU A 241 1.49 0.27 -19.91
N ARG A 242 2.55 -0.26 -19.28
CA ARG A 242 3.28 -1.42 -19.78
C ARG A 242 2.40 -2.67 -19.87
N LEU A 243 1.61 -2.94 -18.83
CA LEU A 243 0.75 -4.13 -18.75
C LEU A 243 -0.43 -4.05 -19.72
N ALA A 244 -1.00 -2.85 -19.92
CA ALA A 244 -2.07 -2.62 -20.88
C ALA A 244 -1.55 -2.54 -22.33
N GLY A 245 -0.30 -2.13 -22.54
CA GLY A 245 0.28 -1.85 -23.86
C GLY A 245 -0.15 -0.49 -24.44
N GLU A 246 -0.90 0.31 -23.67
CA GLU A 246 -1.39 1.64 -24.03
C GLU A 246 -1.60 2.50 -22.77
N THR A 247 -1.83 3.80 -22.93
CA THR A 247 -2.21 4.67 -21.82
C THR A 247 -3.60 4.32 -21.32
N VAL A 248 -3.71 3.99 -20.04
CA VAL A 248 -4.98 3.67 -19.36
C VAL A 248 -5.16 4.53 -18.11
N PRO A 249 -6.40 4.79 -17.68
CA PRO A 249 -6.64 5.46 -16.40
C PRO A 249 -6.07 4.66 -15.23
N VAL A 250 -5.43 5.32 -14.26
CA VAL A 250 -4.81 4.66 -13.10
C VAL A 250 -5.33 5.25 -11.79
N ALA A 251 -5.80 4.38 -10.90
CA ALA A 251 -6.15 4.73 -9.54
C ALA A 251 -5.24 4.05 -8.53
N VAL A 252 -4.95 4.75 -7.43
CA VAL A 252 -4.30 4.17 -6.26
C VAL A 252 -5.25 4.23 -5.07
N HIS A 253 -5.45 3.09 -4.43
CA HIS A 253 -6.19 2.94 -3.18
C HIS A 253 -5.22 2.93 -2.01
N THR A 254 -5.40 3.87 -1.10
CA THR A 254 -4.54 4.05 0.08
C THR A 254 -5.37 4.37 1.33
N GLY A 255 -4.71 4.61 2.44
CA GLY A 255 -5.29 5.13 3.67
C GLY A 255 -4.20 5.76 4.52
N PHE A 256 -4.29 5.59 5.84
CA PHE A 256 -3.32 6.11 6.79
C PHE A 256 -2.01 5.31 6.83
N TRP A 257 -1.32 5.26 5.69
CA TRP A 257 0.01 4.68 5.50
C TRP A 257 0.98 5.21 6.57
N GLY A 258 1.67 4.29 7.25
CA GLY A 258 2.64 4.62 8.30
C GLY A 258 2.09 5.19 9.60
N CYS A 259 0.77 5.34 9.78
CA CYS A 259 0.19 6.06 10.93
C CYS A 259 -0.25 5.16 12.11
N GLY A 260 -0.11 3.84 12.00
CA GLY A 260 -0.39 2.89 13.07
C GLY A 260 0.87 2.54 13.85
N ALA A 261 1.40 1.33 13.64
CA ALA A 261 2.60 0.83 14.32
C ALA A 261 3.83 1.74 14.14
N PHE A 262 3.95 2.45 13.02
CA PHE A 262 5.08 3.34 12.73
C PHE A 262 4.94 4.75 13.33
N GLY A 263 3.76 5.13 13.82
CA GLY A 263 3.53 6.39 14.55
C GLY A 263 3.50 7.65 13.68
N GLY A 264 3.32 7.51 12.36
CA GLY A 264 3.18 8.64 11.43
C GLY A 264 1.99 9.56 11.75
N ASN A 265 2.10 10.82 11.35
CA ASN A 265 1.04 11.81 11.55
C ASN A 265 0.02 11.72 10.42
N ARG A 266 -1.23 11.38 10.75
CA ARG A 266 -2.31 11.21 9.78
C ARG A 266 -2.51 12.42 8.87
N LEU A 267 -2.35 13.64 9.36
CA LEU A 267 -2.52 14.84 8.53
C LEU A 267 -1.37 14.98 7.53
N LEU A 268 -0.13 14.86 7.99
CA LEU A 268 1.05 15.00 7.13
C LEU A 268 1.06 13.91 6.06
N MET A 269 0.90 12.65 6.46
CA MET A 269 0.88 11.51 5.53
C MET A 269 -0.23 11.61 4.51
N THR A 270 -1.40 12.15 4.89
CA THR A 270 -2.51 12.42 3.94
C THR A 270 -2.12 13.49 2.94
N ILE A 271 -1.60 14.64 3.40
CA ILE A 271 -1.20 15.77 2.54
C ILE A 271 -0.16 15.31 1.50
N LEU A 272 0.87 14.59 1.93
CA LEU A 272 1.95 14.17 1.05
C LEU A 272 1.50 13.13 0.01
N GLN A 273 0.61 12.20 0.38
CA GLN A 273 0.04 11.26 -0.58
C GLN A 273 -0.85 11.96 -1.63
N ILE A 274 -1.65 12.97 -1.23
CA ILE A 274 -2.47 13.77 -2.16
C ILE A 274 -1.57 14.47 -3.20
N LEU A 275 -0.50 15.11 -2.75
CA LEU A 275 0.44 15.80 -3.64
C LEU A 275 1.17 14.81 -4.55
N ALA A 276 1.63 13.68 -4.00
CA ALA A 276 2.30 12.61 -4.75
C ALA A 276 1.42 12.07 -5.89
N ALA A 277 0.13 11.84 -5.64
CA ALA A 277 -0.79 11.29 -6.64
C ALA A 277 -0.89 12.19 -7.88
N ALA A 278 -0.98 13.50 -7.66
CA ALA A 278 -1.08 14.47 -8.73
C ALA A 278 0.23 14.61 -9.52
N MET A 279 1.37 14.65 -8.81
CA MET A 279 2.70 14.67 -9.42
C MET A 279 2.97 13.42 -10.28
N ALA A 280 2.51 12.25 -9.82
CA ALA A 280 2.64 10.99 -10.54
C ALA A 280 1.73 10.89 -11.78
N GLY A 281 0.77 11.81 -11.92
CA GLY A 281 -0.20 11.81 -13.01
C GLY A 281 -1.31 10.78 -12.85
N LEU A 282 -1.69 10.42 -11.61
CA LEU A 282 -2.83 9.53 -11.38
C LEU A 282 -4.15 10.18 -11.81
N ASP A 283 -5.13 9.32 -12.11
CA ASP A 283 -6.51 9.72 -12.40
C ASP A 283 -7.37 9.76 -11.15
N ALA A 284 -7.08 8.90 -10.16
CA ALA A 284 -7.73 8.95 -8.86
C ALA A 284 -6.81 8.49 -7.72
N LEU A 285 -6.91 9.19 -6.58
CA LEU A 285 -6.41 8.72 -5.30
C LEU A 285 -7.60 8.38 -4.40
N VAL A 286 -7.89 7.09 -4.22
CA VAL A 286 -8.98 6.61 -3.38
C VAL A 286 -8.45 6.44 -1.95
N TYR A 287 -8.90 7.29 -1.04
CA TYR A 287 -8.37 7.38 0.31
C TYR A 287 -9.36 6.82 1.33
N PHE A 288 -9.04 5.67 1.91
CA PHE A 288 -9.85 5.02 2.94
C PHE A 288 -9.59 5.61 4.32
N THR A 289 -10.64 6.10 4.97
CA THR A 289 -10.53 6.86 6.21
C THR A 289 -10.76 6.02 7.48
N ALA A 290 -10.92 4.71 7.36
CA ALA A 290 -11.18 3.74 8.44
C ALA A 290 -12.48 4.00 9.23
N ASP A 291 -12.55 5.09 9.99
CA ASP A 291 -13.66 5.44 10.87
C ASP A 291 -14.02 6.95 10.77
N ALA A 292 -14.92 7.41 11.63
CA ALA A 292 -15.34 8.80 11.66
C ALA A 292 -14.22 9.78 12.09
N ALA A 293 -13.32 9.35 12.97
CA ALA A 293 -12.18 10.17 13.40
C ALA A 293 -11.17 10.34 12.25
N GLY A 294 -10.87 9.24 11.54
CA GLY A 294 -10.06 9.32 10.33
C GLY A 294 -10.74 10.16 9.23
N GLY A 295 -12.07 10.12 9.13
CA GLY A 295 -12.81 11.03 8.24
C GLY A 295 -12.61 12.51 8.59
N ASN A 296 -12.51 12.85 9.88
CA ASN A 296 -12.15 14.21 10.32
C ASN A 296 -10.69 14.53 9.96
N ASP A 297 -9.75 13.63 10.26
CA ASP A 297 -8.33 13.82 9.95
C ASP A 297 -8.12 14.12 8.46
N PHE A 298 -8.76 13.36 7.58
CA PHE A 298 -8.69 13.58 6.13
C PHE A 298 -9.21 14.96 5.73
N ARG A 299 -10.38 15.38 6.24
CA ARG A 299 -10.94 16.70 5.93
C ARG A 299 -10.03 17.83 6.42
N THR A 300 -9.45 17.68 7.61
CA THR A 300 -8.49 18.64 8.16
C THR A 300 -7.23 18.73 7.29
N ALA A 301 -6.68 17.60 6.82
CA ALA A 301 -5.55 17.57 5.91
C ALA A 301 -5.84 18.33 4.60
N VAL A 302 -7.00 18.07 3.99
CA VAL A 302 -7.46 18.77 2.77
C VAL A 302 -7.65 20.27 3.02
N GLN A 303 -8.23 20.66 4.16
CA GLN A 303 -8.41 22.06 4.52
C GLN A 303 -7.07 22.78 4.69
N LEU A 304 -6.11 22.17 5.39
CA LEU A 304 -4.77 22.72 5.56
C LEU A 304 -4.08 22.94 4.21
N LEU A 305 -4.20 21.98 3.29
CA LEU A 305 -3.63 22.12 1.95
C LEU A 305 -4.24 23.32 1.19
N ARG A 306 -5.57 23.48 1.25
CA ARG A 306 -6.30 24.60 0.63
C ARG A 306 -5.94 25.96 1.21
N GLU A 307 -5.68 26.03 2.50
CA GLU A 307 -5.39 27.29 3.20
C GLU A 307 -3.92 27.71 3.09
N ARG A 308 -3.00 26.76 2.92
CA ARG A 308 -1.55 27.01 3.02
C ARG A 308 -0.80 26.98 1.71
N VAL A 309 -1.38 26.39 0.66
CA VAL A 309 -0.72 26.24 -0.64
C VAL A 309 -1.61 26.84 -1.73
N ALA A 310 -1.00 27.55 -2.68
CA ALA A 310 -1.71 28.11 -3.82
C ALA A 310 -2.42 27.00 -4.63
N LEU A 311 -3.69 27.22 -4.98
CA LEU A 311 -4.49 26.25 -5.73
C LEU A 311 -4.28 26.42 -7.23
N GLU A 312 -3.07 26.10 -7.69
CA GLU A 312 -2.65 26.23 -9.08
C GLU A 312 -2.23 24.88 -9.66
N ASP A 313 -2.15 24.81 -10.98
CA ASP A 313 -1.77 23.58 -11.70
C ASP A 313 -0.24 23.41 -11.79
N ALA A 314 0.54 24.38 -11.34
CA ALA A 314 2.00 24.31 -11.33
C ALA A 314 2.60 25.21 -10.22
N VAL A 315 2.52 24.77 -8.96
CA VAL A 315 3.18 25.46 -7.83
C VAL A 315 4.61 24.95 -7.69
N PRO A 316 5.64 25.82 -7.53
CA PRO A 316 7.01 25.35 -7.30
C PRO A 316 7.10 24.41 -6.10
N LEU A 317 7.76 23.25 -6.26
CA LEU A 317 7.89 22.24 -5.20
C LEU A 317 8.47 22.83 -3.91
N ALA A 318 9.47 23.71 -4.03
CA ALA A 318 10.08 24.37 -2.88
C ALA A 318 9.07 25.20 -2.06
N GLU A 319 8.10 25.85 -2.71
CA GLU A 319 7.05 26.61 -2.03
C GLU A 319 6.06 25.69 -1.32
N VAL A 320 5.67 24.58 -1.97
CA VAL A 320 4.82 23.56 -1.35
C VAL A 320 5.50 22.95 -0.12
N MET A 321 6.77 22.56 -0.24
CA MET A 321 7.55 21.98 0.86
C MET A 321 7.64 22.94 2.04
N LYS A 322 7.96 24.22 1.79
CA LYS A 322 8.00 25.26 2.82
C LYS A 322 6.64 25.46 3.50
N ALA A 323 5.55 25.42 2.74
CA ALA A 323 4.21 25.56 3.29
C ALA A 323 3.82 24.37 4.17
N VAL A 324 4.15 23.13 3.74
CA VAL A 324 3.90 21.90 4.51
C VAL A 324 4.75 21.86 5.77
N GLU A 325 6.04 22.18 5.69
CA GLU A 325 6.93 22.31 6.85
C GLU A 325 6.39 23.34 7.85
N GLY A 326 5.91 24.49 7.35
CA GLY A 326 5.32 25.58 8.14
C GLY A 326 4.07 25.19 8.92
N LEU A 327 3.43 24.04 8.64
CA LEU A 327 2.37 23.48 9.49
C LEU A 327 2.90 23.05 10.86
N GLY A 328 4.19 22.71 10.95
CA GLY A 328 4.84 22.34 12.20
C GLY A 328 4.27 21.06 12.83
N LEU A 329 3.76 20.16 11.99
CA LEU A 329 3.19 18.87 12.42
C LEU A 329 4.26 18.04 13.14
N ARG A 330 3.78 17.17 14.03
CA ARG A 330 4.61 16.33 14.88
C ARG A 330 4.30 14.86 14.66
N TRP A 331 5.30 14.01 14.81
CA TRP A 331 5.14 12.57 14.89
C TRP A 331 4.01 12.21 15.87
N GLY A 332 3.22 11.21 15.49
CA GLY A 332 2.15 10.66 16.31
C GLY A 332 2.71 9.66 17.33
N THR A 333 1.81 8.85 17.88
CA THR A 333 2.15 7.78 18.80
C THR A 333 1.95 6.45 18.08
N SER A 334 2.97 5.57 18.13
CA SER A 334 2.82 4.17 17.70
C SER A 334 1.72 3.48 18.51
N ASP A 335 0.83 2.76 17.85
CA ASP A 335 -0.21 1.98 18.52
C ASP A 335 0.26 0.60 19.00
N GLY A 336 1.54 0.25 18.78
CA GLY A 336 2.19 -0.92 19.34
C GLY A 336 1.63 -2.27 18.89
N ASN A 337 0.87 -2.29 17.79
CA ASN A 337 0.35 -3.51 17.19
C ASN A 337 1.45 -4.53 16.89
#